data_AF-A0A3S0G258-F1
#
_entry.id   AF-A0A3S0G258-F1
#
_cell.length_a   1.000
_cell.length_b   1.000
_cell.length_c   1.000
_cell.angle_alpha   90.00
_cell.angle_beta   90.00
_cell.angle_gamma   90.00
#
_symmetry.space_group_name_H-M   'P 1'
#
loop_
_entity.id
_entity.type
_entity.pdbx_description
1 polymer ?
#
loop_
_entity_poly.entity_id
_entity_poly.type
_entity_poly.pdbx_seq_one_letter_code
_entity_poly.pdbx_strand_id
1 'polypeptide(L)'
;MREEIWQARMMRVQECIEAGFNQTETAERLGINPTTVRTYARRLNLDTKSKSADVLANIKNCVDRGLTRAETAAELGLSIHTIGIYGREYAIPFRHASATTSDPRSEIMASMYQAGKTLEEIGFLYKITRERVRQILKKYHGIIGKDGGQAARAEAKRRKAEARRDAKFLARYGCTYDAYRELLELSRENCASGVSYAKAPLGAYRNQERNAKQRGIDWQLSLIEWWEIWQRSGKWQLRGRGKGYMMCRFGDTGPYAAGNVYIATGVHNAAVQPNNPYRVGHPDHDKAIDGIRHKLSGRGKRDMHRVHVGLPTGVTVSGGRFLAQASLKGANTYLGTFDTAEAAHAAYLSAISAPRDVRAA
;
A
#
# COMPACT_ATOMS: atom_id res chain seq x y z
N MET A 1 -23.41 -40.60 -86.28
CA MET A 1 -23.10 -41.77 -85.42
C MET A 1 -24.45 -42.39 -85.09
N ARG A 2 -24.63 -43.72 -85.23
CA ARG A 2 -25.92 -44.35 -84.90
C ARG A 2 -26.18 -44.18 -83.40
N GLU A 3 -27.41 -43.80 -83.05
CA GLU A 3 -27.87 -43.59 -81.66
C GLU A 3 -27.47 -44.77 -80.74
N GLU A 4 -27.53 -45.99 -81.27
CA GLU A 4 -27.15 -47.24 -80.60
C GLU A 4 -25.70 -47.26 -80.08
N ILE A 5 -24.73 -46.77 -80.88
CA ILE A 5 -23.32 -46.74 -80.48
C ILE A 5 -23.11 -45.75 -79.33
N TRP A 6 -23.87 -44.67 -79.35
CA TRP A 6 -23.80 -43.63 -78.33
C TRP A 6 -24.39 -44.11 -77.01
N GLN A 7 -25.57 -44.74 -77.04
CA GLN A 7 -26.20 -45.37 -75.88
C GLN A 7 -25.32 -46.47 -75.27
N ALA A 8 -24.73 -47.34 -76.09
CA ALA A 8 -23.82 -48.39 -75.61
C ALA A 8 -22.57 -47.82 -74.90
N ARG A 9 -22.04 -46.69 -75.35
CA ARG A 9 -20.91 -46.01 -74.69
C ARG A 9 -21.30 -45.35 -73.37
N MET A 10 -22.52 -44.82 -73.28
CA MET A 10 -23.04 -44.23 -72.06
C MET A 10 -23.28 -45.28 -70.97
N MET A 11 -23.88 -46.42 -71.34
CA MET A 11 -24.07 -47.54 -70.40
C MET A 11 -22.74 -48.00 -69.80
N ARG A 12 -21.68 -48.10 -70.62
CA ARG A 12 -20.34 -48.45 -70.12
C ARG A 12 -19.74 -47.40 -69.18
N VAL A 13 -19.98 -46.11 -69.44
CA VAL A 13 -19.57 -45.03 -68.53
C VAL A 13 -20.35 -45.11 -67.22
N GLN A 14 -21.66 -45.37 -67.28
CA GLN A 14 -22.50 -45.56 -66.10
C GLN A 14 -22.00 -46.72 -65.23
N GLU A 15 -21.78 -47.89 -65.83
CA GLU A 15 -21.26 -49.07 -65.15
C GLU A 15 -19.92 -48.78 -64.43
N CYS A 16 -19.01 -48.03 -65.07
CA CYS A 16 -17.76 -47.64 -64.43
C CYS A 16 -17.96 -46.67 -63.25
N ILE A 17 -18.87 -45.71 -63.38
CA ILE A 17 -19.14 -44.74 -62.30
C ILE A 17 -19.83 -45.43 -61.12
N GLU A 18 -20.80 -46.31 -61.38
CA GLU A 18 -21.49 -47.11 -60.36
C GLU A 18 -20.54 -48.08 -59.66
N ALA A 19 -19.54 -48.60 -60.37
CA ALA A 19 -18.44 -49.38 -59.79
C ALA A 19 -17.44 -48.52 -58.98
N GLY A 20 -17.63 -47.20 -58.90
CA GLY A 20 -16.86 -46.29 -58.06
C GLY A 20 -15.61 -45.68 -58.71
N PHE A 21 -15.38 -45.88 -60.01
CA PHE A 21 -14.24 -45.29 -60.72
C PHE A 21 -14.43 -43.78 -60.89
N ASN A 22 -13.35 -43.01 -60.74
CA ASN A 22 -13.40 -41.57 -61.03
C ASN A 22 -13.36 -41.30 -62.54
N GLN A 23 -13.56 -40.04 -62.93
CA GLN A 23 -13.63 -39.61 -64.34
C GLN A 23 -12.37 -40.01 -65.14
N THR A 24 -11.18 -39.97 -64.54
CA THR A 24 -9.90 -40.29 -65.21
C THR A 24 -9.72 -41.79 -65.36
N GLU A 25 -10.01 -42.56 -64.32
CA GLU A 25 -9.95 -44.02 -64.36
C GLU A 25 -10.95 -44.60 -65.36
N THR A 26 -12.17 -44.04 -65.37
CA THR A 26 -13.20 -44.40 -66.35
C THR A 26 -12.74 -44.10 -67.78
N ALA A 27 -12.04 -42.98 -67.98
CA ALA A 27 -11.51 -42.59 -69.28
C ALA A 27 -10.41 -43.54 -69.77
N GLU A 28 -9.44 -43.86 -68.91
CA GLU A 28 -8.38 -44.82 -69.21
C GLU A 28 -8.94 -46.22 -69.48
N ARG A 29 -9.87 -46.69 -68.65
CA ARG A 29 -10.48 -48.02 -68.76
C ARG A 29 -11.28 -48.21 -70.04
N LEU A 30 -11.99 -47.16 -70.48
CA LEU A 30 -12.81 -47.20 -71.68
C LEU A 30 -12.07 -46.71 -72.94
N GLY A 31 -10.82 -46.25 -72.80
CA GLY A 31 -10.03 -45.71 -73.91
C GLY A 31 -10.64 -44.47 -74.55
N ILE A 32 -11.28 -43.60 -73.76
CA ILE A 32 -11.94 -42.37 -74.22
C ILE A 32 -11.38 -41.14 -73.52
N ASN A 33 -11.62 -39.95 -74.07
CA ASN A 33 -11.19 -38.70 -73.43
C ASN A 33 -11.98 -38.47 -72.12
N PRO A 34 -11.34 -38.02 -71.02
CA PRO A 34 -12.05 -37.69 -69.79
C PRO A 34 -13.21 -36.70 -70.00
N THR A 35 -13.06 -35.73 -70.90
CA THR A 35 -14.13 -34.77 -71.23
C THR A 35 -15.37 -35.46 -71.82
N THR A 36 -15.18 -36.56 -72.55
CA THR A 36 -16.25 -37.42 -73.05
C THR A 36 -16.96 -38.13 -71.91
N VAL A 37 -16.21 -38.69 -70.94
CA VAL A 37 -16.77 -39.28 -69.72
C VAL A 37 -17.64 -38.28 -68.96
N ARG A 38 -17.15 -37.04 -68.77
CA ARG A 38 -17.90 -35.97 -68.10
C ARG A 38 -19.19 -35.60 -68.84
N THR A 39 -19.11 -35.52 -70.17
CA THR A 39 -20.29 -35.23 -71.01
C THR A 39 -21.35 -36.31 -70.86
N TYR A 40 -20.94 -37.59 -70.86
CA TYR A 40 -21.86 -38.72 -70.71
C TYR A 40 -22.44 -38.80 -69.30
N ALA A 41 -21.61 -38.65 -68.27
CA ALA A 41 -22.06 -38.61 -66.88
C ALA A 41 -23.09 -37.48 -66.64
N ARG A 42 -22.82 -36.27 -67.16
CA ARG A 42 -23.74 -35.14 -67.05
C ARG A 42 -25.09 -35.40 -67.72
N ARG A 43 -25.11 -36.08 -68.88
CA ARG A 43 -26.37 -36.42 -69.57
C ARG A 43 -27.18 -37.48 -68.84
N LEU A 44 -26.52 -38.35 -68.08
CA LEU A 44 -27.16 -39.34 -67.22
C LEU A 44 -27.50 -38.82 -65.81
N ASN A 45 -27.17 -37.56 -65.50
CA ASN A 45 -27.23 -37.01 -64.15
C ASN A 45 -26.46 -37.85 -63.11
N LEU A 46 -25.36 -38.48 -63.52
CA LEU A 46 -24.48 -39.24 -62.63
C LEU A 46 -23.48 -38.30 -61.97
N ASP A 47 -23.38 -38.38 -60.64
CA ASP A 47 -22.39 -37.64 -59.88
C ASP A 47 -21.03 -38.32 -59.98
N THR A 48 -20.16 -37.81 -60.85
CA THR A 48 -18.78 -38.28 -60.89
C THR A 48 -18.04 -37.70 -59.72
N LYS A 49 -17.51 -38.55 -58.82
CA LYS A 49 -16.53 -38.14 -57.82
C LYS A 49 -15.36 -37.45 -58.53
N SER A 50 -15.37 -36.12 -58.49
CA SER A 50 -14.27 -35.34 -59.01
C SER A 50 -13.06 -35.61 -58.12
N LYS A 51 -11.88 -35.82 -58.69
CA LYS A 51 -10.62 -35.83 -57.93
C LYS A 51 -10.47 -34.59 -57.03
N SER A 52 -11.20 -33.51 -57.33
CA SER A 52 -11.26 -32.32 -56.49
C SER A 52 -11.90 -32.55 -55.12
N ALA A 53 -12.81 -33.51 -54.95
CA ALA A 53 -13.49 -33.76 -53.67
C ALA A 53 -12.54 -34.40 -52.65
N ASP A 54 -11.78 -35.42 -53.05
CA ASP A 54 -10.79 -36.07 -52.19
C ASP A 54 -9.61 -35.13 -51.88
N VAL A 55 -9.16 -34.38 -52.89
CA VAL A 55 -8.13 -33.34 -52.70
C VAL A 55 -8.62 -32.28 -51.71
N LEU A 56 -9.86 -31.81 -51.84
CA LEU A 56 -10.44 -30.84 -50.92
C LEU A 56 -10.54 -31.38 -49.49
N ALA A 57 -10.95 -32.64 -49.31
CA ALA A 57 -10.99 -33.29 -48.00
C ALA A 57 -9.59 -33.38 -47.37
N ASN A 58 -8.59 -33.76 -48.15
CA ASN A 58 -7.20 -33.83 -47.71
C ASN A 58 -6.62 -32.45 -47.36
N ILE A 59 -6.96 -31.42 -48.14
CA ILE A 59 -6.57 -30.02 -47.84
C ILE A 59 -7.19 -29.57 -46.51
N LYS A 60 -8.47 -29.86 -46.27
CA LYS A 60 -9.14 -29.53 -45.01
C LYS A 60 -8.49 -30.24 -43.82
N ASN A 61 -8.19 -31.53 -43.94
CA ASN A 61 -7.47 -32.28 -42.91
C ASN A 61 -6.09 -31.68 -42.59
N CYS A 62 -5.36 -31.16 -43.59
CA CYS A 62 -4.09 -30.47 -43.36
C CYS A 62 -4.28 -29.13 -42.62
N VAL A 63 -5.33 -28.39 -42.94
CA VAL A 63 -5.67 -27.12 -42.28
C VAL A 63 -6.08 -27.34 -40.83
N ASP A 64 -6.84 -28.40 -40.54
CA ASP A 64 -7.25 -28.77 -39.17
C ASP A 64 -6.04 -29.16 -38.30
N ARG A 65 -4.99 -29.72 -38.91
CA ARG A 65 -3.68 -29.93 -38.28
C ARG A 65 -2.83 -28.65 -38.16
N GLY A 66 -3.35 -27.51 -38.63
CA GLY A 66 -2.71 -26.21 -38.53
C GLY A 66 -1.58 -25.98 -39.52
N LEU A 67 -1.51 -26.73 -40.63
CA LEU A 67 -0.46 -26.55 -41.63
C LEU A 67 -0.64 -25.25 -42.44
N THR A 68 0.49 -24.71 -42.87
CA THR A 68 0.57 -23.60 -43.83
C THR A 68 0.38 -24.12 -45.25
N ARG A 69 0.07 -23.23 -46.20
CA ARG A 69 -0.08 -23.60 -47.63
C ARG A 69 1.13 -24.34 -48.20
N ALA A 70 2.35 -23.97 -47.77
CA ALA A 70 3.58 -24.59 -48.24
C ALA A 70 3.76 -26.00 -47.68
N GLU A 71 3.48 -26.20 -46.39
CA GLU A 71 3.51 -27.52 -45.75
C GLU A 71 2.42 -28.44 -46.36
N THR A 72 1.20 -27.94 -46.54
CA THR A 72 0.11 -28.70 -47.19
C THR A 72 0.45 -29.06 -48.64
N ALA A 73 1.08 -28.15 -49.39
CA ALA A 73 1.51 -28.42 -50.76
C ALA A 73 2.55 -29.54 -50.83
N ALA A 74 3.56 -29.50 -49.96
CA ALA A 74 4.58 -30.53 -49.86
C ALA A 74 4.00 -31.89 -49.45
N GLU A 75 3.10 -31.90 -48.46
CA GLU A 75 2.48 -33.14 -47.95
C GLU A 75 1.58 -33.83 -48.98
N LEU A 76 0.80 -33.06 -49.74
CA LEU A 76 -0.12 -33.62 -50.75
C LEU A 76 0.51 -33.81 -52.13
N GLY A 77 1.79 -33.44 -52.31
CA GLY A 77 2.45 -33.46 -53.63
C GLY A 77 1.80 -32.51 -54.64
N LEU A 78 1.23 -31.40 -54.17
CA LEU A 78 0.54 -30.40 -55.01
C LEU A 78 1.36 -29.11 -55.08
N SER A 79 1.12 -28.31 -56.11
CA SER A 79 1.75 -26.98 -56.18
C SER A 79 1.14 -26.03 -55.14
N ILE A 80 1.95 -25.14 -54.55
CA ILE A 80 1.47 -24.09 -53.64
C ILE A 80 0.38 -23.22 -54.30
N HIS A 81 0.49 -23.00 -55.62
CA HIS A 81 -0.50 -22.27 -56.40
C HIS A 81 -1.86 -22.99 -56.39
N THR A 82 -1.87 -24.31 -56.60
CA THR A 82 -3.07 -25.16 -56.54
C THR A 82 -3.73 -25.04 -55.17
N ILE A 83 -2.96 -25.22 -54.08
CA ILE A 83 -3.47 -25.05 -52.70
C ILE A 83 -4.04 -23.64 -52.49
N GLY A 84 -3.41 -22.61 -53.06
CA GLY A 84 -3.89 -21.24 -53.02
C GLY A 84 -5.20 -21.01 -53.76
N ILE A 85 -5.44 -21.69 -54.88
CA ILE A 85 -6.73 -21.67 -55.59
C ILE A 85 -7.81 -22.28 -54.72
N TYR A 86 -7.60 -23.51 -54.22
CA TYR A 86 -8.56 -24.19 -53.33
C TYR A 86 -8.85 -23.36 -52.08
N GLY A 87 -7.83 -22.74 -51.47
CA GLY A 87 -8.01 -21.88 -50.31
C GLY A 87 -8.92 -20.68 -50.57
N ARG A 88 -8.85 -20.08 -51.76
CA ARG A 88 -9.72 -18.95 -52.14
C ARG A 88 -11.12 -19.40 -52.53
N GLU A 89 -11.22 -20.44 -53.36
CA GLU A 89 -12.48 -20.94 -53.90
C GLU A 89 -13.40 -21.50 -52.81
N TYR A 90 -12.83 -22.19 -51.83
CA TYR A 90 -13.58 -22.85 -50.75
C TYR A 90 -13.44 -22.13 -49.40
N ALA A 91 -12.92 -20.89 -49.39
CA ALA A 91 -12.72 -20.07 -48.19
C ALA A 91 -11.99 -20.80 -47.03
N ILE A 92 -10.96 -21.60 -47.36
CA ILE A 92 -10.22 -22.40 -46.37
C ILE A 92 -9.15 -21.53 -45.69
N PRO A 93 -9.23 -21.31 -44.37
CA PRO A 93 -8.30 -20.44 -43.66
C PRO A 93 -6.99 -21.18 -43.34
N PHE A 94 -5.97 -21.00 -44.18
CA PHE A 94 -4.64 -21.54 -43.89
C PHE A 94 -3.93 -20.76 -42.79
N ARG A 95 -3.14 -21.46 -41.97
CA ARG A 95 -2.16 -20.82 -41.09
C ARG A 95 -1.21 -20.00 -41.96
N HIS A 96 -1.01 -18.73 -41.62
CA HIS A 96 0.04 -17.94 -42.25
C HIS A 96 1.41 -18.51 -41.88
N ALA A 97 2.34 -18.58 -42.84
CA ALA A 97 3.71 -19.03 -42.56
C ALA A 97 4.39 -18.18 -41.47
N SER A 98 4.01 -16.91 -41.36
CA SER A 98 4.47 -15.99 -40.33
C SER A 98 3.85 -16.24 -38.94
N ALA A 99 2.81 -17.08 -38.83
CA ALA A 99 2.13 -17.40 -37.58
C ALA A 99 2.81 -18.54 -36.79
N THR A 100 4.02 -18.95 -37.19
CA THR A 100 4.67 -20.14 -36.63
C THR A 100 5.75 -19.85 -35.61
N THR A 101 5.77 -20.78 -34.64
CA THR A 101 6.79 -21.20 -33.67
C THR A 101 7.38 -20.10 -32.81
N SER A 102 7.25 -20.26 -31.48
CA SER A 102 8.03 -19.53 -30.49
C SER A 102 9.48 -19.52 -30.95
N ASP A 103 9.99 -18.34 -31.33
CA ASP A 103 11.41 -18.18 -31.58
C ASP A 103 12.11 -18.33 -30.22
N PRO A 104 12.95 -19.35 -29.99
CA PRO A 104 13.60 -19.53 -28.68
C PRO A 104 14.39 -18.29 -28.25
N ARG A 105 14.88 -17.52 -29.22
CA ARG A 105 15.54 -16.23 -28.99
C ARG A 105 14.59 -15.19 -28.41
N SER A 106 13.31 -15.21 -28.79
CA SER A 106 12.30 -14.28 -28.29
C SER A 106 12.03 -14.46 -26.80
N GLU A 107 12.07 -15.68 -26.29
CA GLU A 107 11.91 -15.98 -24.85
C GLU A 107 13.06 -15.36 -24.04
N ILE A 108 14.29 -15.51 -24.52
CA ILE A 108 15.47 -14.90 -23.89
C ILE A 108 15.36 -13.37 -23.94
N MET A 109 14.92 -12.79 -25.07
CA MET A 109 14.69 -11.35 -25.18
C MET A 109 13.63 -10.85 -24.19
N ALA A 110 12.54 -11.61 -24.02
CA ALA A 110 11.46 -11.28 -23.09
C ALA A 110 11.98 -11.30 -21.64
N SER A 111 12.72 -12.34 -21.26
CA SER A 111 13.35 -12.45 -19.94
C SER A 111 14.33 -11.29 -19.69
N MET A 112 15.19 -10.95 -20.65
CA MET A 112 16.10 -9.80 -20.53
C MET A 112 15.35 -8.48 -20.37
N TYR A 113 14.26 -8.29 -21.11
CA TYR A 113 13.45 -7.08 -21.03
C TYR A 113 12.75 -6.95 -19.67
N GLN A 114 12.16 -8.03 -19.16
CA GLN A 114 11.55 -8.09 -17.84
C GLN A 114 12.57 -7.88 -16.71
N ALA A 115 13.80 -8.39 -16.88
CA ALA A 115 14.93 -8.10 -15.98
C ALA A 115 15.41 -6.64 -16.03
N GLY A 116 14.83 -5.81 -16.90
CA GLY A 116 15.10 -4.37 -16.98
C GLY A 116 16.15 -3.98 -18.01
N LYS A 117 16.56 -4.85 -18.94
CA LYS A 117 17.35 -4.41 -20.11
C LYS A 117 16.49 -3.59 -21.06
N THR A 118 17.06 -2.54 -21.66
CA THR A 118 16.33 -1.72 -22.63
C THR A 118 16.26 -2.43 -23.98
N LEU A 119 15.28 -2.05 -24.82
CA LEU A 119 15.15 -2.58 -26.18
C LEU A 119 16.42 -2.34 -27.03
N GLU A 120 17.15 -1.26 -26.75
CA GLU A 120 18.40 -0.89 -27.42
C GLU A 120 19.55 -1.80 -27.00
N GLU A 121 19.72 -2.06 -25.70
CA GLU A 121 20.72 -3.00 -25.17
C GLU A 121 20.49 -4.42 -25.69
N ILE A 122 19.23 -4.85 -25.72
CA ILE A 122 18.85 -6.15 -26.29
C ILE A 122 19.17 -6.16 -27.79
N GLY A 123 18.82 -5.10 -28.52
CA GLY A 123 19.11 -4.97 -29.95
C GLY A 123 20.60 -5.07 -30.26
N PHE A 124 21.43 -4.40 -29.48
CA PHE A 124 22.89 -4.45 -29.60
C PHE A 124 23.44 -5.87 -29.40
N LEU A 125 23.02 -6.58 -28.34
CA LEU A 125 23.46 -7.96 -28.05
C LEU A 125 23.17 -8.92 -29.22
N TYR A 126 22.07 -8.66 -29.90
CA TYR A 126 21.47 -9.53 -30.89
C TYR A 126 21.69 -9.04 -32.33
N LYS A 127 22.44 -7.96 -32.52
CA LYS A 127 22.72 -7.29 -33.81
C LYS A 127 21.44 -7.00 -34.61
N ILE A 128 20.39 -6.54 -33.94
CA ILE A 128 19.13 -6.11 -34.56
C ILE A 128 18.72 -4.73 -34.04
N THR A 129 17.91 -4.01 -34.80
CA THR A 129 17.44 -2.68 -34.38
C THR A 129 16.50 -2.78 -33.18
N ARG A 130 16.42 -1.72 -32.36
CA ARG A 130 15.50 -1.65 -31.21
C ARG A 130 14.05 -1.92 -31.64
N GLU A 131 13.68 -1.41 -32.82
CA GLU A 131 12.32 -1.53 -33.36
C GLU A 131 12.01 -2.98 -33.71
N ARG A 132 13.00 -3.73 -34.21
CA ARG A 132 12.84 -5.16 -34.45
C ARG A 132 12.64 -5.94 -33.16
N VAL A 133 13.38 -5.63 -32.10
CA VAL A 133 13.18 -6.25 -30.76
C VAL A 133 11.75 -6.01 -30.28
N ARG A 134 11.26 -4.76 -30.38
CA ARG A 134 9.89 -4.40 -29.99
C ARG A 134 8.84 -5.23 -30.73
N GLN A 135 9.00 -5.39 -32.04
CA GLN A 135 8.09 -6.19 -32.86
C GLN A 135 8.10 -7.67 -32.46
N ILE A 136 9.27 -8.24 -32.19
CA ILE A 136 9.41 -9.63 -31.71
C ILE A 136 8.68 -9.79 -30.37
N LEU A 137 8.96 -8.94 -29.39
CA LEU A 137 8.32 -9.00 -28.07
C LEU A 137 6.80 -8.84 -28.14
N LYS A 138 6.32 -7.88 -28.95
CA LYS A 138 4.88 -7.67 -29.15
C LYS A 138 4.21 -8.86 -29.84
N LYS A 139 4.86 -9.42 -30.87
CA LYS A 139 4.29 -10.51 -31.69
C LYS A 139 4.23 -11.84 -30.94
N TYR A 140 5.28 -12.18 -30.20
CA TYR A 140 5.42 -13.51 -29.57
C TYR A 140 4.99 -13.55 -28.10
N HIS A 141 5.12 -12.44 -27.35
CA HIS A 141 4.88 -12.41 -25.90
C HIS A 141 3.79 -11.41 -25.48
N GLY A 142 3.25 -10.62 -26.41
CA GLY A 142 2.30 -9.55 -26.09
C GLY A 142 2.89 -8.43 -25.21
N ILE A 143 4.21 -8.42 -25.01
CA ILE A 143 4.90 -7.47 -24.13
C ILE A 143 4.84 -6.06 -24.73
N ILE A 144 4.40 -5.11 -23.91
CA ILE A 144 4.36 -3.69 -24.20
C ILE A 144 5.46 -2.94 -23.43
N GLY A 145 5.59 -1.63 -23.72
CA GLY A 145 6.61 -0.79 -23.08
C GLY A 145 6.58 -0.76 -21.55
N LYS A 146 5.42 -1.08 -20.93
CA LYS A 146 5.23 -1.04 -19.48
C LYS A 146 5.73 -2.28 -18.73
N ASP A 147 5.94 -3.41 -19.43
CA ASP A 147 6.22 -4.69 -18.76
C ASP A 147 7.71 -4.93 -18.48
N GLY A 148 8.58 -3.96 -18.80
CA GLY A 148 10.02 -4.16 -18.69
C GLY A 148 10.85 -2.92 -19.00
N GLY A 149 12.13 -3.14 -19.30
CA GLY A 149 13.08 -2.10 -19.67
C GLY A 149 13.16 -0.97 -18.66
N GLN A 150 12.89 0.26 -19.10
CA GLN A 150 12.94 1.44 -18.24
C GLN A 150 11.89 1.41 -17.13
N ALA A 151 10.72 0.82 -17.37
CA ALA A 151 9.67 0.70 -16.34
C ALA A 151 10.12 -0.22 -15.20
N ALA A 152 10.66 -1.40 -15.53
CA ALA A 152 11.24 -2.33 -14.55
C ALA A 152 12.43 -1.70 -13.79
N ARG A 153 13.32 -0.95 -14.47
CA ARG A 153 14.40 -0.20 -13.80
C ARG A 153 13.86 0.85 -12.82
N ALA A 154 12.86 1.61 -13.23
CA ALA A 154 12.26 2.63 -12.39
C ALA A 154 11.59 2.01 -11.15
N GLU A 155 10.89 0.88 -11.32
CA GLU A 155 10.30 0.14 -10.23
C GLU A 155 11.37 -0.44 -9.29
N ALA A 156 12.41 -1.08 -9.81
CA ALA A 156 13.52 -1.60 -9.00
C ALA A 156 14.20 -0.47 -8.20
N LYS A 157 14.40 0.70 -8.83
CA LYS A 157 14.94 1.89 -8.16
C LYS A 157 14.01 2.39 -7.05
N ARG A 158 12.69 2.42 -7.29
CA ARG A 158 11.68 2.75 -6.27
C ARG A 158 11.72 1.77 -5.10
N ARG A 159 11.68 0.46 -5.36
CA ARG A 159 11.76 -0.59 -4.33
C ARG A 159 13.03 -0.47 -3.49
N LYS A 160 14.19 -0.23 -4.13
CA LYS A 160 15.46 -0.01 -3.41
C LYS A 160 15.42 1.26 -2.55
N ALA A 161 14.83 2.35 -3.05
CA ALA A 161 14.69 3.59 -2.29
C ALA A 161 13.74 3.43 -1.09
N GLU A 162 12.64 2.69 -1.28
CA GLU A 162 11.69 2.32 -0.23
C GLU A 162 12.35 1.45 0.84
N ALA A 163 13.03 0.38 0.44
CA ALA A 163 13.78 -0.47 1.37
C ALA A 163 14.83 0.31 2.16
N ARG A 164 15.55 1.25 1.51
CA ARG A 164 16.51 2.14 2.21
C ARG A 164 15.81 3.05 3.22
N ARG A 165 14.64 3.57 2.87
CA ARG A 165 13.83 4.40 3.75
C ARG A 165 13.34 3.58 4.94
N ASP A 166 12.78 2.40 4.71
CA ASP A 166 12.30 1.51 5.76
C ASP A 166 13.43 1.04 6.68
N ALA A 167 14.59 0.67 6.14
CA ALA A 167 15.76 0.31 6.95
C ALA A 167 16.17 1.44 7.91
N LYS A 168 16.12 2.71 7.44
CA LYS A 168 16.40 3.88 8.28
C LYS A 168 15.37 4.06 9.39
N PHE A 169 14.10 3.80 9.12
CA PHE A 169 13.02 3.91 10.10
C PHE A 169 13.02 2.74 11.09
N LEU A 170 13.31 1.51 10.64
CA LEU A 170 13.48 0.34 11.49
C LEU A 170 14.63 0.57 12.48
N ALA A 171 15.79 1.03 12.00
CA ALA A 171 16.94 1.31 12.86
C ALA A 171 16.67 2.39 13.93
N ARG A 172 15.82 3.37 13.64
CA ARG A 172 15.56 4.50 14.54
C ARG A 172 14.34 4.33 15.44
N TYR A 173 13.29 3.71 14.92
CA TYR A 173 11.96 3.69 15.53
C TYR A 173 11.40 2.28 15.71
N GLY A 174 12.09 1.25 15.22
CA GLY A 174 11.65 -0.14 15.28
C GLY A 174 10.53 -0.49 14.30
N CYS A 175 10.15 0.41 13.38
CA CYS A 175 9.04 0.18 12.44
C CYS A 175 9.36 0.62 11.01
N THR A 176 8.55 0.19 10.04
CA THR A 176 8.61 0.66 8.65
C THR A 176 8.19 2.13 8.53
N TYR A 177 8.49 2.77 7.39
CA TYR A 177 8.08 4.15 7.18
C TYR A 177 6.56 4.33 7.17
N ASP A 178 5.82 3.37 6.60
CA ASP A 178 4.37 3.43 6.54
C ASP A 178 3.74 3.32 7.93
N ALA A 179 4.19 2.40 8.79
CA ALA A 179 3.73 2.32 10.18
C ALA A 179 4.05 3.61 10.98
N TYR A 180 5.20 4.22 10.74
CA TYR A 180 5.51 5.53 11.31
C TYR A 180 4.56 6.63 10.79
N ARG A 181 4.19 6.59 9.50
CA ARG A 181 3.25 7.54 8.88
C ARG A 181 1.86 7.43 9.51
N GLU A 182 1.37 6.24 9.77
CA GLU A 182 0.09 6.02 10.46
C GLU A 182 0.09 6.66 11.87
N LEU A 183 1.18 6.48 12.64
CA LEU A 183 1.33 7.13 13.94
C LEU A 183 1.41 8.67 13.84
N LEU A 184 2.00 9.18 12.76
CA LEU A 184 2.05 10.61 12.49
C LEU A 184 0.65 11.16 12.16
N GLU A 185 -0.13 10.45 11.37
CA GLU A 185 -1.52 10.79 11.04
C GLU A 185 -2.39 10.80 12.29
N LEU A 186 -2.33 9.74 13.11
CA LEU A 186 -3.02 9.69 14.41
C LEU A 186 -2.60 10.84 15.34
N SER A 187 -1.32 11.24 15.30
CA SER A 187 -0.85 12.38 16.08
C SER A 187 -1.41 13.71 15.56
N ARG A 188 -1.60 13.86 14.25
CA ARG A 188 -2.21 15.04 13.62
C ARG A 188 -3.70 15.12 13.91
N GLU A 189 -4.42 14.00 13.85
CA GLU A 189 -5.84 13.92 14.18
C GLU A 189 -6.10 14.34 15.62
N ASN A 190 -5.32 13.81 16.58
CA ASN A 190 -5.41 14.22 17.98
C ASN A 190 -5.21 15.74 18.15
N CYS A 191 -4.22 16.31 17.46
CA CYS A 191 -4.00 17.76 17.45
C CYS A 191 -5.17 18.54 16.87
N ALA A 192 -5.78 18.05 15.79
CA ALA A 192 -6.97 18.66 15.19
C ALA A 192 -8.18 18.62 16.14
N SER A 193 -8.29 17.60 16.99
CA SER A 193 -9.30 17.51 18.07
C SER A 193 -8.98 18.35 19.31
N GLY A 194 -7.95 19.22 19.27
CA GLY A 194 -7.59 20.10 20.38
C GLY A 194 -6.66 19.46 21.43
N VAL A 195 -6.19 18.23 21.21
CA VAL A 195 -5.20 17.60 22.09
C VAL A 195 -3.82 18.20 21.80
N SER A 196 -3.08 18.65 22.81
CA SER A 196 -1.73 19.21 22.57
C SER A 196 -0.78 18.15 22.00
N TYR A 197 0.15 18.55 21.13
CA TYR A 197 1.13 17.64 20.52
C TYR A 197 1.92 16.82 21.56
N ALA A 198 2.19 17.39 22.74
CA ALA A 198 2.84 16.70 23.86
C ALA A 198 2.06 15.50 24.43
N LYS A 199 0.74 15.45 24.18
CA LYS A 199 -0.17 14.36 24.54
C LYS A 199 -0.44 13.40 23.37
N ALA A 200 -0.22 13.82 22.13
CA ALA A 200 -0.29 12.95 20.95
C ALA A 200 0.80 11.85 20.99
N PRO A 201 0.60 10.67 20.36
CA PRO A 201 1.52 9.53 20.45
C PRO A 201 3.00 9.87 20.22
N LEU A 202 3.33 10.54 19.11
CA LEU A 202 4.72 10.89 18.79
C LEU A 202 5.33 11.90 19.77
N GLY A 203 4.56 12.92 20.19
CA GLY A 203 5.05 13.91 21.13
C GLY A 203 5.21 13.34 22.54
N ALA A 204 4.30 12.45 22.94
CA ALA A 204 4.36 11.71 24.19
C ALA A 204 5.59 10.79 24.29
N TYR A 205 5.89 10.03 23.23
CA TYR A 205 7.10 9.21 23.11
C TYR A 205 8.36 10.06 23.28
N ARG A 206 8.52 11.12 22.46
CA ARG A 206 9.69 12.00 22.48
C ARG A 206 9.89 12.68 23.83
N ASN A 207 8.80 13.12 24.46
CA ASN A 207 8.84 13.73 25.78
C ASN A 207 9.32 12.72 26.84
N GLN A 208 8.84 11.48 26.77
CA GLN A 208 9.24 10.44 27.72
C GLN A 208 10.71 10.03 27.52
N GLU A 209 11.14 9.81 26.28
CA GLU A 209 12.53 9.51 25.92
C GLU A 209 13.48 10.62 26.41
N ARG A 210 13.15 11.88 26.14
CA ARG A 210 13.96 13.03 26.60
C ARG A 210 14.04 13.09 28.13
N ASN A 211 12.92 12.88 28.83
CA ASN A 211 12.89 12.91 30.28
C ASN A 211 13.70 11.75 30.90
N ALA A 212 13.69 10.57 30.27
CA ALA A 212 14.52 9.44 30.70
C ALA A 212 16.02 9.78 30.57
N LYS A 213 16.43 10.28 29.40
CA LYS A 213 17.81 10.74 29.15
C LYS A 213 18.26 11.81 30.13
N GLN A 214 17.42 12.82 30.39
CA GLN A 214 17.71 13.88 31.35
C GLN A 214 17.91 13.35 32.79
N ARG A 215 17.27 12.24 33.15
CA ARG A 215 17.41 11.58 34.45
C ARG A 215 18.57 10.56 34.48
N GLY A 216 19.32 10.40 33.40
CA GLY A 216 20.35 9.37 33.29
C GLY A 216 19.78 7.94 33.25
N ILE A 217 18.52 7.79 32.83
CA ILE A 217 17.88 6.47 32.67
C ILE A 217 18.03 6.04 31.23
N ASP A 218 18.61 4.85 31.04
CA ASP A 218 18.78 4.26 29.71
C ASP A 218 17.44 3.96 29.03
N TRP A 219 17.39 4.16 27.71
CA TRP A 219 16.18 4.06 26.90
C TRP A 219 16.38 3.05 25.78
N GLN A 220 15.78 1.88 25.93
CA GLN A 220 15.90 0.73 25.03
C GLN A 220 14.59 0.39 24.31
N LEU A 221 13.53 1.18 24.53
CA LEU A 221 12.27 1.04 23.78
C LEU A 221 12.37 1.74 22.43
N SER A 222 12.06 1.01 21.38
CA SER A 222 11.69 1.61 20.11
C SER A 222 10.33 2.32 20.21
N LEU A 223 10.02 3.19 19.24
CA LEU A 223 8.74 3.89 19.18
C LEU A 223 7.57 2.90 19.09
N ILE A 224 7.72 1.83 18.29
CA ILE A 224 6.64 0.86 18.09
C ILE A 224 6.39 0.02 19.33
N GLU A 225 7.43 -0.47 20.01
CA GLU A 225 7.28 -1.22 21.27
C GLU A 225 6.62 -0.35 22.34
N TRP A 226 7.06 0.91 22.45
CA TRP A 226 6.45 1.87 23.37
C TRP A 226 4.96 2.04 23.09
N TRP A 227 4.58 2.15 21.81
CA TRP A 227 3.19 2.31 21.41
C TRP A 227 2.36 1.04 21.65
N GLU A 228 2.89 -0.13 21.32
CA GLU A 228 2.24 -1.42 21.54
C GLU A 228 1.94 -1.67 23.02
N ILE A 229 2.86 -1.31 23.92
CA ILE A 229 2.65 -1.44 25.37
C ILE A 229 1.47 -0.57 25.81
N TRP A 230 1.36 0.65 25.29
CA TRP A 230 0.21 1.53 25.56
C TRP A 230 -1.09 0.98 24.97
N GLN A 231 -1.07 0.47 23.75
CA GLN A 231 -2.24 -0.13 23.11
C GLN A 231 -2.73 -1.36 23.89
N ARG A 232 -1.83 -2.29 24.19
CA ARG A 232 -2.12 -3.52 24.95
C ARG A 232 -2.67 -3.24 26.34
N SER A 233 -2.27 -2.13 26.95
CA SER A 233 -2.83 -1.72 28.25
C SER A 233 -4.28 -1.25 28.18
N GLY A 234 -4.75 -0.76 27.01
CA GLY A 234 -6.04 -0.08 26.87
C GLY A 234 -6.16 1.23 27.65
N LYS A 235 -5.05 1.75 28.22
CA LYS A 235 -5.05 2.95 29.08
C LYS A 235 -4.50 4.20 28.41
N TRP A 236 -4.24 4.17 27.10
CA TRP A 236 -3.71 5.32 26.35
C TRP A 236 -4.56 6.59 26.55
N GLN A 237 -5.89 6.45 26.46
CA GLN A 237 -6.83 7.57 26.63
C GLN A 237 -6.80 8.18 28.03
N LEU A 238 -6.32 7.42 29.03
CA LEU A 238 -6.20 7.85 30.42
C LEU A 238 -4.76 8.28 30.77
N ARG A 239 -3.86 8.40 29.77
CA ARG A 239 -2.47 8.80 29.99
C ARG A 239 -2.38 10.22 30.53
N GLY A 240 -1.61 10.42 31.60
CA GLY A 240 -1.43 11.74 32.19
C GLY A 240 -0.68 11.73 33.51
N ARG A 241 -0.49 12.93 34.08
CA ARG A 241 0.07 13.10 35.43
C ARG A 241 -1.02 12.95 36.50
N GLY A 242 -0.63 12.69 37.74
CA GLY A 242 -1.54 12.61 38.89
C GLY A 242 -2.40 11.35 38.85
N LYS A 243 -3.70 11.51 38.61
CA LYS A 243 -4.66 10.39 38.50
C LYS A 243 -4.54 9.62 37.17
N GLY A 244 -3.79 10.14 36.20
CA GLY A 244 -3.56 9.49 34.92
C GLY A 244 -2.64 8.26 35.02
N TYR A 245 -2.66 7.46 33.96
CA TYR A 245 -1.74 6.36 33.78
C TYR A 245 -0.42 6.86 33.20
N MET A 246 0.67 6.20 33.59
CA MET A 246 2.01 6.43 33.09
C MET A 246 2.73 5.09 32.89
N MET A 247 3.79 5.11 32.09
CA MET A 247 4.65 3.96 31.89
C MET A 247 5.75 3.98 32.96
N CYS A 248 5.72 2.97 33.81
CA CYS A 248 6.58 2.77 34.97
C CYS A 248 7.62 1.70 34.68
N ARG A 249 8.75 1.72 35.40
CA ARG A 249 9.75 0.64 35.35
C ARG A 249 9.59 -0.28 36.56
N PHE A 250 9.81 -1.58 36.40
CA PHE A 250 9.78 -2.48 37.56
C PHE A 250 10.88 -2.12 38.56
N GLY A 251 10.49 -1.99 39.83
CA GLY A 251 11.42 -1.62 40.91
C GLY A 251 12.02 -0.20 40.84
N ASP A 252 11.60 0.63 39.87
CA ASP A 252 12.28 1.88 39.49
C ASP A 252 13.77 1.73 39.12
N THR A 253 14.17 0.52 38.72
CA THR A 253 15.54 0.16 38.35
C THR A 253 15.64 -0.20 36.86
N GLY A 254 16.84 -0.11 36.28
CA GLY A 254 17.12 -0.55 34.91
C GLY A 254 16.60 0.38 33.80
N PRO A 255 16.77 0.00 32.52
CA PRO A 255 16.34 0.82 31.38
C PRO A 255 14.82 0.82 31.19
N TYR A 256 14.29 1.78 30.44
CA TYR A 256 12.99 1.61 29.78
C TYR A 256 13.16 0.59 28.64
N ALA A 257 12.74 -0.66 28.88
CA ALA A 257 12.79 -1.77 27.93
C ALA A 257 11.47 -2.55 27.96
N ALA A 258 11.11 -3.25 26.87
CA ALA A 258 9.79 -3.91 26.75
C ALA A 258 9.47 -4.89 27.89
N GLY A 259 10.47 -5.57 28.44
CA GLY A 259 10.32 -6.47 29.60
C GLY A 259 10.47 -5.80 30.97
N ASN A 260 10.89 -4.53 31.03
CA ASN A 260 11.13 -3.81 32.30
C ASN A 260 10.11 -2.68 32.54
N VAL A 261 9.00 -2.65 31.81
CA VAL A 261 8.00 -1.59 31.96
C VAL A 261 6.58 -2.15 32.10
N TYR A 262 5.74 -1.36 32.76
CA TYR A 262 4.30 -1.62 32.91
C TYR A 262 3.52 -0.31 32.94
N ILE A 263 2.21 -0.37 32.69
CA ILE A 263 1.34 0.81 32.71
C ILE A 263 0.56 0.85 34.03
N ALA A 264 0.74 1.92 34.80
CA ALA A 264 0.09 2.08 36.10
C ALA A 264 -0.17 3.56 36.45
N THR A 265 -0.96 3.81 37.50
CA THR A 265 -1.14 5.16 38.05
C THR A 265 0.07 5.57 38.90
N GLY A 266 0.24 6.88 39.12
CA GLY A 266 1.28 7.41 40.01
C GLY A 266 1.24 6.82 41.42
N VAL A 267 0.03 6.67 41.96
CA VAL A 267 -0.21 6.09 43.29
C VAL A 267 0.20 4.63 43.34
N HIS A 268 -0.17 3.83 42.34
CA HIS A 268 0.20 2.43 42.29
C HIS A 268 1.71 2.24 42.11
N ASN A 269 2.34 3.03 41.23
CA ASN A 269 3.80 3.00 41.06
C ASN A 269 4.52 3.31 42.38
N ALA A 270 4.09 4.35 43.11
CA ALA A 270 4.66 4.66 44.41
C ALA A 270 4.50 3.48 45.40
N ALA A 271 3.33 2.83 45.43
CA ALA A 271 3.10 1.70 46.34
C ALA A 271 3.95 0.45 46.05
N VAL A 272 4.24 0.19 44.76
CA VAL A 272 4.95 -1.03 44.32
C VAL A 272 6.48 -0.88 44.34
N GLN A 273 7.01 0.34 44.46
CA GLN A 273 8.46 0.56 44.48
C GLN A 273 9.10 -0.02 45.77
N PRO A 274 10.05 -0.96 45.65
CA PRO A 274 10.69 -1.60 46.81
C PRO A 274 11.49 -0.61 47.66
N ASN A 275 12.08 0.40 47.01
CA ASN A 275 12.85 1.48 47.64
C ASN A 275 12.01 2.73 47.93
N ASN A 276 10.68 2.65 47.90
CA ASN A 276 9.88 3.79 48.32
C ASN A 276 10.00 3.93 49.85
N PRO A 277 10.57 5.04 50.36
CA PRO A 277 10.66 5.23 51.80
C PRO A 277 9.26 5.26 52.45
N TYR A 278 8.19 5.58 51.74
CA TYR A 278 6.82 5.54 52.29
C TYR A 278 6.16 4.15 52.28
N ARG A 279 6.88 3.09 51.89
CA ARG A 279 6.37 1.72 51.96
C ARG A 279 6.49 1.18 53.38
N VAL A 280 5.39 0.66 53.93
CA VAL A 280 5.38 -0.02 55.23
C VAL A 280 6.40 -1.16 55.21
N GLY A 281 7.39 -1.11 56.10
CA GLY A 281 8.52 -2.04 56.17
C GLY A 281 9.84 -1.58 55.51
N HIS A 282 9.87 -0.40 54.88
CA HIS A 282 11.13 0.21 54.44
C HIS A 282 11.93 0.73 55.67
N PRO A 283 13.27 0.56 55.72
CA PRO A 283 14.07 0.98 56.89
C PRO A 283 13.95 2.47 57.23
N ASP A 284 13.70 3.32 56.21
CA ASP A 284 13.47 4.76 56.39
C ASP A 284 12.00 5.18 56.50
N HIS A 285 11.06 4.23 56.62
CA HIS A 285 9.63 4.53 56.62
C HIS A 285 9.23 5.52 57.69
N ASP A 286 9.62 5.26 58.93
CA ASP A 286 9.21 6.09 60.05
C ASP A 286 9.83 7.48 59.97
N LYS A 287 11.10 7.58 59.53
CA LYS A 287 11.76 8.87 59.26
C LYS A 287 11.03 9.68 58.19
N ALA A 288 10.59 9.03 57.11
CA ALA A 288 9.90 9.70 56.02
C ALA A 288 8.50 10.19 56.44
N ILE A 289 7.75 9.38 57.20
CA ILE A 289 6.45 9.76 57.77
C ILE A 289 6.60 10.89 58.79
N ASP A 290 7.61 10.84 59.66
CA ASP A 290 7.88 11.90 60.63
C ASP A 290 8.30 13.21 59.96
N GLY A 291 9.06 13.15 58.86
CA GLY A 291 9.36 14.31 58.03
C GLY A 291 8.10 14.95 57.42
N ILE A 292 7.10 14.15 57.02
CA ILE A 292 5.80 14.66 56.57
C ILE A 292 5.02 15.27 57.74
N ARG A 293 4.95 14.58 58.89
CA ARG A 293 4.27 15.09 60.09
C ARG A 293 4.86 16.43 60.53
N HIS A 294 6.19 16.57 60.55
CA HIS A 294 6.87 17.83 60.86
C HIS A 294 6.57 18.93 59.84
N LYS A 295 6.48 18.62 58.54
CA LYS A 295 6.10 19.61 57.52
C LYS A 295 4.64 20.03 57.61
N LEU A 296 3.75 19.13 58.01
CA LEU A 296 2.33 19.43 58.20
C LEU A 296 2.08 20.19 59.50
N SER A 297 2.74 19.82 60.60
CA SER A 297 2.67 20.55 61.88
C SER A 297 3.34 21.94 61.79
N GLY A 298 4.43 22.06 61.05
CA GLY A 298 5.08 23.34 60.74
C GLY A 298 4.30 24.24 59.77
N ARG A 299 3.31 23.70 59.04
CA ARG A 299 2.41 24.51 58.20
C ARG A 299 1.29 25.19 59.01
N GLY A 300 1.07 24.81 60.27
CA GLY A 300 0.10 25.45 61.16
C GLY A 300 0.51 26.83 61.71
N LYS A 301 1.78 27.22 61.55
CA LYS A 301 2.30 28.54 61.96
C LYS A 301 3.35 29.07 60.99
N ARG A 302 3.10 28.96 59.67
CA ARG A 302 3.58 30.05 58.84
C ARG A 302 2.67 31.22 59.16
N ASP A 303 3.06 31.99 60.18
CA ASP A 303 2.64 33.37 60.32
C ASP A 303 2.60 33.95 58.91
N MET A 304 1.43 34.36 58.47
CA MET A 304 1.30 35.23 57.31
C MET A 304 1.86 36.61 57.69
N HIS A 305 3.12 36.66 58.13
CA HIS A 305 3.99 37.82 58.21
C HIS A 305 4.36 38.30 56.80
N ARG A 306 3.35 38.45 55.95
CA ARG A 306 3.13 39.69 55.22
C ARG A 306 2.17 40.54 56.05
N VAL A 307 2.48 40.71 57.33
CA VAL A 307 1.97 41.84 58.09
C VAL A 307 2.72 43.02 57.50
N HIS A 308 2.08 43.72 56.55
CA HIS A 308 2.41 45.10 56.29
C HIS A 308 2.20 45.82 57.63
N VAL A 309 3.28 45.94 58.40
CA VAL A 309 3.27 46.46 59.77
C VAL A 309 2.60 47.84 59.75
N GLY A 310 1.42 47.94 60.36
CA GLY A 310 0.70 49.19 60.58
C GLY A 310 -0.20 49.72 59.46
N LEU A 311 -0.37 49.02 58.32
CA LEU A 311 -1.29 49.49 57.27
C LEU A 311 -2.70 48.95 57.45
N PRO A 312 -3.74 49.78 57.23
CA PRO A 312 -5.13 49.32 57.23
C PRO A 312 -5.39 48.23 56.18
N THR A 313 -6.36 47.35 56.45
CA THR A 313 -6.79 46.30 55.52
C THR A 313 -7.12 46.89 54.14
N GLY A 314 -6.66 46.23 53.07
CA GLY A 314 -6.90 46.66 51.69
C GLY A 314 -5.90 47.68 51.14
N VAL A 315 -4.89 48.06 51.92
CA VAL A 315 -3.86 49.03 51.53
C VAL A 315 -2.49 48.35 51.45
N THR A 316 -1.73 48.65 50.40
CA THR A 316 -0.34 48.19 50.21
C THR A 316 0.54 49.38 49.80
N VAL A 317 1.82 49.40 50.17
CA VAL A 317 2.75 50.46 49.73
C VAL A 317 3.41 50.05 48.42
N SER A 318 3.33 50.90 47.40
CA SER A 318 3.96 50.70 46.09
C SER A 318 4.55 52.01 45.59
N GLY A 319 5.87 52.07 45.42
CA GLY A 319 6.56 53.27 44.90
C GLY A 319 6.42 54.51 45.79
N GLY A 320 6.37 54.35 47.11
CA GLY A 320 6.23 55.47 48.06
C GLY A 320 4.81 56.02 48.20
N ARG A 321 3.83 55.46 47.48
CA ARG A 321 2.39 55.79 47.61
C ARG A 321 1.61 54.61 48.19
N PHE A 322 0.42 54.89 48.72
CA PHE A 322 -0.49 53.91 49.29
C PHE A 322 -1.51 53.45 48.25
N LEU A 323 -1.42 52.19 47.87
CA LEU A 323 -2.24 51.57 46.84
C LEU A 323 -3.43 50.85 47.48
N ALA A 324 -4.65 51.19 47.05
CA ALA A 324 -5.88 50.54 47.51
C ALA A 324 -6.36 49.49 46.50
N GLN A 325 -6.64 48.28 46.98
CA GLN A 325 -7.19 47.19 46.17
C GLN A 325 -8.31 46.46 46.93
N ALA A 326 -9.39 46.11 46.24
CA ALA A 326 -10.47 45.31 46.80
C ALA A 326 -10.80 44.12 45.88
N SER A 327 -11.15 42.97 46.47
CA SER A 327 -11.61 41.80 45.72
C SER A 327 -13.10 41.94 45.41
N LEU A 328 -13.42 42.32 44.17
CA LEU A 328 -14.79 42.46 43.67
C LEU A 328 -15.06 41.35 42.65
N LYS A 329 -16.13 40.57 42.85
CA LYS A 329 -16.53 39.45 41.97
C LYS A 329 -15.43 38.39 41.74
N GLY A 330 -14.56 38.16 42.74
CA GLY A 330 -13.48 37.16 42.66
C GLY A 330 -12.23 37.63 41.91
N ALA A 331 -12.17 38.91 41.52
CA ALA A 331 -10.98 39.53 40.95
C ALA A 331 -10.52 40.71 41.84
N ASN A 332 -9.20 40.91 41.93
CA ASN A 332 -8.64 42.07 42.61
C ASN A 332 -8.76 43.31 41.72
N THR A 333 -9.58 44.26 42.12
CA THR A 333 -9.77 45.54 41.43
C THR A 333 -8.87 46.59 42.09
N TYR A 334 -8.09 47.30 41.27
CA TYR A 334 -7.30 48.45 41.67
C TYR A 334 -8.21 49.68 41.84
N LEU A 335 -8.19 50.30 43.02
CA LEU A 335 -9.04 51.44 43.35
C LEU A 335 -8.30 52.78 43.23
N GLY A 336 -6.96 52.76 43.19
CA GLY A 336 -6.13 53.95 43.05
C GLY A 336 -4.88 53.92 43.92
N THR A 337 -4.06 54.98 43.78
CA THR A 337 -2.90 55.27 44.63
C THR A 337 -3.07 56.63 45.30
N PHE A 338 -2.86 56.65 46.61
CA PHE A 338 -3.12 57.78 47.49
C PHE A 338 -1.85 58.18 48.22
N ASP A 339 -1.79 59.44 48.65
CA ASP A 339 -0.62 60.00 49.36
C ASP A 339 -0.58 59.57 50.84
N THR A 340 -1.72 59.16 51.42
CA THR A 340 -1.82 58.68 52.81
C THR A 340 -2.52 57.33 52.91
N ALA A 341 -2.22 56.56 53.97
CA ALA A 341 -2.79 55.24 54.20
C ALA A 341 -4.30 55.30 54.49
N GLU A 342 -4.74 56.35 55.18
CA GLU A 342 -6.12 56.60 55.55
C GLU A 342 -6.99 56.88 54.32
N ALA A 343 -6.48 57.65 53.34
CA ALA A 343 -7.18 57.92 52.09
C ALA A 343 -7.33 56.65 51.24
N ALA A 344 -6.27 55.83 51.16
CA ALA A 344 -6.35 54.52 50.51
C ALA A 344 -7.35 53.59 51.20
N HIS A 345 -7.39 53.60 52.53
CA HIS A 345 -8.33 52.78 53.29
C HIS A 345 -9.78 53.25 53.15
N ALA A 346 -10.02 54.57 53.11
CA ALA A 346 -11.34 55.13 52.85
C ALA A 346 -11.87 54.68 51.47
N ALA A 347 -11.04 54.72 50.42
CA ALA A 347 -11.40 54.22 49.10
C ALA A 347 -11.72 52.72 49.10
N TYR A 348 -10.94 51.93 49.84
CA TYR A 348 -11.21 50.50 50.05
C TYR A 348 -12.56 50.25 50.73
N LEU A 349 -12.86 50.96 51.81
CA LEU A 349 -14.13 50.85 52.52
C LEU A 349 -15.30 51.25 51.63
N SER A 350 -15.20 52.35 50.88
CA SER A 350 -16.23 52.78 49.92
C SER A 350 -16.50 51.72 48.85
N ALA A 351 -15.47 51.05 48.34
CA ALA A 351 -15.63 50.00 47.33
C ALA A 351 -16.31 48.73 47.88
N ILE A 352 -16.15 48.45 49.17
CA ILE A 352 -16.77 47.29 49.84
C ILE A 352 -18.19 47.62 50.33
N SER A 353 -18.42 48.85 50.79
CA SER A 353 -19.71 49.30 51.31
C SER A 353 -20.68 49.73 50.22
N ALA A 354 -20.20 50.03 49.01
CA ALA A 354 -21.07 50.32 47.87
C ALA A 354 -22.06 49.17 47.72
N PRO A 355 -23.39 49.44 47.78
CA PRO A 355 -24.38 48.41 47.60
C PRO A 355 -24.08 47.75 46.25
N ARG A 356 -23.83 46.44 46.30
CA ARG A 356 -23.73 45.66 45.07
C ARG A 356 -25.08 45.86 44.40
N ASP A 357 -25.12 46.51 43.24
CA ASP A 357 -26.32 46.55 42.43
C ASP A 357 -26.68 45.10 42.09
N VAL A 358 -27.53 44.51 42.93
CA VAL A 358 -28.13 43.21 42.73
C VAL A 358 -29.31 43.45 41.81
N ARG A 359 -29.03 43.71 40.51
CA ARG A 359 -29.90 43.69 39.31
C ARG A 359 -29.29 44.68 38.30
N ALA A 360 -29.06 44.35 37.03
CA ALA A 360 -29.93 43.59 36.15
C ALA A 360 -29.19 42.46 35.42
N ALA A 361 -29.68 41.24 35.61
CA ALA A 361 -29.63 40.14 34.65
C ALA A 361 -31.06 39.64 34.48
#